data_AF-A0A9D1L116-F1
#
_entry.id   AF-A0A9D1L116-F1
#
_cell.length_a   1.000
_cell.length_b   1.000
_cell.length_c   1.000
_cell.angle_alpha   90.00
_cell.angle_beta   90.00
_cell.angle_gamma   90.00
#
_symmetry.space_group_name_H-M   'P 1'
#
loop_
_entity.id
_entity.type
_entity.pdbx_description
1 polymer ?
#
loop_
_entity_poly.entity_id
_entity_poly.type
_entity_poly.pdbx_seq_one_letter_code
_entity_poly.pdbx_strand_id
1 'polypeptide(L)'
;MQEMLDIYRDDLQKAGILSRNEAHRTGALHAVCHLWVIDSSRSIVYLQQRSNQKDSHPNDYDISCAGHMDPYETPVQTILREAREEIGLCLRPEDLQFLGTCIENFSLDREIAYVFMTDLKQPRFELGEEVQRIVGVDMDAFLAGEYVDENGDTVPAKDLCGHDLSIIKRALLQLHILACENELCIRKARPYDAPMLCEWWNDGRIMAHAGFPNGIHTTIQEVKDGLKGPSTRCIILAGYIPIGEMSYREVDPETVEIGIKIVDPIHQNHGYGTRLLKMFCTYLFQSYQKIILDTSADNERARHVYTKLGFQMVGSRPDAFQDELGHTYTVVDYVLDQAHFKK
;
A
#
# COMPACT_ATOMS: atom_id res chain seq x y z
N MET A 1 16.33 30.57 -1.35
CA MET A 1 16.78 30.05 -2.66
C MET A 1 15.63 29.20 -3.19
N GLN A 2 15.40 29.13 -4.50
CA GLN A 2 14.31 28.30 -5.04
C GLN A 2 14.81 26.85 -5.14
N GLU A 3 14.13 25.92 -4.47
CA GLU A 3 14.43 24.48 -4.52
C GLU A 3 14.21 23.95 -5.94
N MET A 4 15.15 23.14 -6.42
CA MET A 4 15.18 22.62 -7.78
C MET A 4 15.12 21.09 -7.75
N LEU A 5 14.32 20.48 -8.60
CA LEU A 5 14.04 19.04 -8.58
C LEU A 5 14.39 18.41 -9.92
N ASP A 6 14.96 17.21 -9.86
CA ASP A 6 15.09 16.35 -11.04
C ASP A 6 13.71 15.86 -11.50
N ILE A 7 13.44 16.03 -12.79
CA ILE A 7 12.20 15.60 -13.43
C ILE A 7 12.43 14.33 -14.23
N TYR A 8 11.47 13.42 -14.18
CA TYR A 8 11.48 12.11 -14.80
C TYR A 8 10.37 12.00 -15.84
N ARG A 9 10.60 11.15 -16.84
CA ARG A 9 9.55 10.64 -17.73
C ARG A 9 8.86 9.45 -17.07
N ASP A 10 7.74 9.02 -17.64
CA ASP A 10 7.01 7.86 -17.14
C ASP A 10 7.79 6.53 -17.26
N ASP A 11 8.85 6.48 -18.07
CA ASP A 11 9.81 5.37 -18.15
C ASP A 11 10.94 5.45 -17.10
N LEU A 12 10.81 6.36 -16.13
CA LEU A 12 11.76 6.65 -15.05
C LEU A 12 13.14 7.15 -15.53
N GLN A 13 13.27 7.58 -16.78
CA GLN A 13 14.47 8.27 -17.26
C GLN A 13 14.42 9.75 -16.92
N LYS A 14 15.56 10.31 -16.50
CA LYS A 14 15.69 11.75 -16.22
C LYS A 14 15.39 12.57 -17.48
N ALA A 15 14.48 13.50 -17.36
CA ALA A 15 13.92 14.33 -18.43
C ALA A 15 14.44 15.77 -18.40
N GLY A 16 14.71 16.30 -17.20
CA GLY A 16 15.08 17.70 -17.01
C GLY A 16 15.13 18.08 -15.53
N ILE A 17 15.13 19.38 -15.27
CA ILE A 17 15.11 19.97 -13.93
C ILE A 17 14.07 21.09 -13.94
N LEU A 18 13.23 21.16 -12.92
CA LEU A 18 12.28 22.26 -12.70
C LEU A 18 12.39 22.76 -11.27
N SER A 19 11.91 23.97 -11.00
CA SER A 19 11.72 24.36 -9.60
C SER A 19 10.61 23.54 -8.95
N ARG A 20 10.67 23.35 -7.62
CA ARG A 20 9.62 22.66 -6.87
C ARG A 20 8.22 23.18 -7.21
N ASN A 21 8.02 24.50 -7.15
CA ASN A 21 6.73 25.12 -7.47
C ASN A 21 6.25 24.81 -8.90
N GLU A 22 7.14 24.74 -9.88
CA GLU A 22 6.77 24.40 -11.26
C GLU A 22 6.47 22.92 -11.42
N ALA A 23 7.24 22.04 -10.76
CA ALA A 23 7.01 20.60 -10.78
C ALA A 23 5.60 20.27 -10.26
N HIS A 24 5.25 20.78 -9.07
CA HIS A 24 3.93 20.54 -8.46
C HIS A 24 2.80 21.20 -9.27
N ARG A 25 3.05 22.38 -9.87
CA ARG A 25 2.05 23.08 -10.71
C ARG A 25 1.78 22.36 -12.04
N THR A 26 2.79 21.73 -12.62
CA THR A 26 2.69 21.07 -13.94
C THR A 26 2.44 19.56 -13.84
N GLY A 27 2.54 19.00 -12.63
CA GLY A 27 2.50 17.56 -12.39
C GLY A 27 3.65 16.80 -13.03
N ALA A 28 4.81 17.46 -13.09
CA ALA A 28 6.03 16.83 -13.56
C ALA A 28 6.48 15.79 -12.54
N LEU A 29 6.69 14.56 -13.01
CA LEU A 29 7.16 13.46 -12.16
C LEU A 29 8.54 13.81 -11.60
N HIS A 30 8.67 13.83 -10.28
CA HIS A 30 9.93 14.10 -9.59
C HIS A 30 10.15 13.08 -8.47
N ALA A 31 11.29 13.12 -7.78
CA ALA A 31 11.66 12.09 -6.80
C ALA A 31 11.70 12.64 -5.37
N VAL A 32 11.27 11.79 -4.42
CA VAL A 32 11.32 12.01 -2.98
C VAL A 32 11.93 10.79 -2.29
N CYS A 33 12.51 10.99 -1.12
CA CYS A 33 13.03 9.91 -0.29
C CYS A 33 12.33 9.91 1.07
N HIS A 34 11.91 8.73 1.51
CA HIS A 34 11.21 8.51 2.78
C HIS A 34 12.09 7.70 3.72
N LEU A 35 12.20 8.09 4.98
CA LEU A 35 12.88 7.32 6.01
C LEU A 35 11.92 6.98 7.15
N TRP A 36 11.79 5.68 7.41
CA TRP A 36 11.16 5.15 8.62
C TRP A 36 12.22 4.88 9.68
N VAL A 37 12.12 5.56 10.82
CA VAL A 37 12.95 5.28 12.00
C VAL A 37 12.12 4.45 12.97
N ILE A 38 12.61 3.26 13.30
CA ILE A 38 11.97 2.35 14.26
C ILE A 38 12.93 2.02 15.41
N ASP A 39 12.37 1.62 16.55
CA ASP A 39 13.08 0.89 17.61
C ASP A 39 12.39 -0.46 17.78
N SER A 40 12.88 -1.48 17.08
CA SER A 40 12.29 -2.82 17.10
C SER A 40 12.33 -3.46 18.49
N SER A 41 13.29 -3.06 19.34
CA SER A 41 13.44 -3.59 20.69
C SER A 41 12.35 -3.12 21.66
N ARG A 42 11.67 -2.02 21.29
CA ARG A 42 10.56 -1.43 22.06
C ARG A 42 9.24 -1.46 21.31
N SER A 43 9.22 -2.01 20.11
CA SER A 43 8.08 -1.94 19.19
C SER A 43 7.61 -0.49 18.99
N ILE A 44 8.52 0.43 18.68
CA ILE A 44 8.20 1.85 18.45
C ILE A 44 8.48 2.24 17.00
N VAL A 45 7.59 3.01 16.39
CA VAL A 45 7.85 3.81 15.19
C VAL A 45 7.87 5.30 15.55
N TYR A 46 8.85 6.03 15.03
CA TYR A 46 8.98 7.46 15.26
C TYR A 46 8.31 8.24 14.14
N LEU A 47 7.53 9.26 14.48
CA LEU A 47 6.85 10.13 13.53
C LEU A 47 7.25 11.57 13.78
N GLN A 48 7.37 12.36 12.72
CA GLN A 48 7.62 13.78 12.85
C GLN A 48 6.31 14.54 12.86
N GLN A 49 6.22 15.58 13.68
CA GLN A 49 5.22 16.63 13.49
C GLN A 49 5.85 17.73 12.66
N ARG A 50 5.22 18.06 11.54
CA ARG A 50 5.66 19.12 10.64
C ARG A 50 5.63 20.47 11.35
N SER A 51 6.61 21.32 11.07
CA SER A 51 6.68 22.70 11.57
C SER A 51 5.41 23.48 11.21
N ASN A 52 4.99 24.37 12.11
CA ASN A 52 3.83 25.24 11.87
C ASN A 52 4.06 26.28 10.76
N GLN A 53 5.32 26.45 10.33
CA GLN A 53 5.74 27.39 9.29
C GLN A 53 5.77 26.78 7.89
N LYS A 54 5.49 25.47 7.75
CA LYS A 54 5.43 24.79 6.45
C LYS A 54 4.22 25.27 5.64
N ASP A 55 4.43 25.49 4.34
CA ASP A 55 3.39 25.91 3.40
C ASP A 55 2.29 24.84 3.21
N SER A 56 2.65 23.56 3.36
CA SER A 56 1.75 22.41 3.24
C SER A 56 1.67 21.61 4.54
N HIS A 57 0.44 21.31 4.96
CA HIS A 57 0.12 20.45 6.10
C HIS A 57 0.84 20.83 7.42
N PRO A 58 0.77 22.08 7.88
CA PRO A 58 1.44 22.50 9.11
C PRO A 58 0.85 21.79 10.35
N ASN A 59 1.71 21.34 11.26
CA ASN A 59 1.38 20.59 12.49
C ASN A 59 0.85 19.15 12.29
N ASP A 60 0.73 18.67 11.06
CA ASP A 60 0.35 17.29 10.79
C ASP A 60 1.51 16.33 11.14
N TYR A 61 1.17 15.10 11.51
CA TYR A 61 2.13 14.04 11.79
C TYR A 61 2.41 13.22 10.53
N ASP A 62 3.68 13.11 10.18
CA ASP A 62 4.19 12.55 8.94
C ASP A 62 5.20 11.42 9.24
N ILE A 63 5.72 10.78 8.19
CA ILE A 63 6.83 9.82 8.28
C ILE A 63 8.04 10.42 8.99
N SER A 64 8.96 9.58 9.51
CA SER A 64 10.01 10.04 10.42
C SER A 64 10.90 11.14 9.84
N CYS A 65 11.17 11.08 8.53
CA CYS A 65 11.88 12.09 7.76
C CYS A 65 11.55 11.89 6.27
N ALA A 66 11.40 13.00 5.53
CA ALA A 66 11.05 12.98 4.11
C ALA A 66 11.59 14.22 3.40
N GLY A 67 12.13 14.05 2.19
CA GLY A 67 12.54 15.19 1.39
C GLY A 67 12.67 14.90 -0.08
N HIS A 68 12.63 15.95 -0.90
CA HIS A 68 12.83 15.80 -2.34
C HIS A 68 14.29 15.50 -2.64
N MET A 69 14.50 14.82 -3.76
CA MET A 69 15.84 14.59 -4.27
C MET A 69 16.34 15.83 -5.02
N ASP A 70 17.43 16.41 -4.51
CA ASP A 70 18.13 17.50 -5.17
C ASP A 70 18.74 17.03 -6.51
N PRO A 71 18.99 17.97 -7.45
CA PRO A 71 19.51 17.60 -8.75
C PRO A 71 20.86 16.90 -8.60
N TYR A 72 20.99 15.76 -9.29
CA TYR A 72 22.22 14.95 -9.29
C TYR A 72 22.54 14.22 -7.97
N GLU A 73 21.67 14.27 -6.95
CA GLU A 73 21.78 13.38 -5.80
C GLU A 73 21.32 11.96 -6.16
N THR A 74 21.85 10.98 -5.42
CA THR A 74 21.30 9.62 -5.36
C THR A 74 20.30 9.53 -4.20
N PRO A 75 19.33 8.59 -4.25
CA PRO A 75 18.37 8.42 -3.15
C PRO A 75 19.01 8.23 -1.78
N VAL A 76 20.14 7.52 -1.72
CA VAL A 76 20.91 7.33 -0.47
C VAL A 76 21.52 8.65 0.01
N GLN A 77 22.09 9.47 -0.87
CA GLN A 77 22.67 10.76 -0.47
C GLN A 77 21.58 11.70 0.05
N THR A 78 20.45 11.77 -0.65
CA THR A 78 19.30 12.58 -0.26
C THR A 78 18.81 12.18 1.13
N ILE A 79 18.53 10.91 1.37
CA ILE A 79 17.94 10.53 2.66
C ILE A 79 18.93 10.67 3.84
N LEU A 80 20.24 10.53 3.59
CA LEU A 80 21.26 10.82 4.61
C LEU A 80 21.36 12.32 4.92
N ARG A 81 21.19 13.18 3.91
CA ARG A 81 21.15 14.64 4.08
C ARG A 81 19.90 15.05 4.85
N GLU A 82 18.72 14.63 4.39
CA GLU A 82 17.43 14.94 5.01
C GLU A 82 17.38 14.45 6.47
N ALA A 83 17.80 13.21 6.75
CA ALA A 83 17.82 12.68 8.11
C ALA A 83 18.70 13.50 9.05
N ARG A 84 19.79 14.10 8.54
CA ARG A 84 20.66 14.98 9.30
C ARG A 84 20.06 16.36 9.49
N GLU A 85 19.42 16.91 8.46
CA GLU A 85 18.87 18.28 8.45
C GLU A 85 17.56 18.38 9.23
N GLU A 86 16.63 17.45 9.05
CA GLU A 86 15.30 17.48 9.68
C GLU A 86 15.32 16.97 11.12
N ILE A 87 16.00 15.84 11.36
CA ILE A 87 15.88 15.08 12.62
C ILE A 87 17.23 14.82 13.31
N GLY A 88 18.34 15.33 12.76
CA GLY A 88 19.65 15.31 13.39
C GLY A 88 20.36 13.95 13.41
N LEU A 89 19.85 12.95 12.69
CA LEU A 89 20.43 11.61 12.65
C LEU A 89 21.58 11.56 11.64
N CYS A 90 22.80 11.36 12.16
CA CYS A 90 23.99 11.13 11.33
C CYS A 90 24.11 9.64 10.97
N LEU A 91 23.36 9.22 9.95
CA LEU A 91 23.36 7.84 9.44
C LEU A 91 24.48 7.62 8.43
N ARG A 92 24.82 6.36 8.20
CA ARG A 92 25.67 5.91 7.08
C ARG A 92 24.86 5.04 6.13
N PRO A 93 25.29 4.85 4.87
CA PRO A 93 24.59 3.98 3.93
C PRO A 93 24.29 2.57 4.47
N GLU A 94 25.16 2.03 5.32
CA GLU A 94 25.00 0.69 5.90
C GLU A 94 23.92 0.62 6.99
N ASP A 95 23.54 1.78 7.55
CA ASP A 95 22.49 1.90 8.56
C ASP A 95 21.10 1.98 7.91
N LEU A 96 21.02 2.03 6.57
CA LEU A 96 19.79 2.13 5.79
C LEU A 96 19.41 0.78 5.18
N GLN A 97 18.18 0.36 5.43
CA GLN A 97 17.52 -0.70 4.69
C GLN A 97 16.65 -0.09 3.60
N PHE A 98 16.98 -0.34 2.34
CA PHE A 98 16.11 0.01 1.23
C PHE A 98 14.93 -0.96 1.19
N LEU A 99 13.72 -0.40 1.23
CA LEU A 99 12.48 -1.17 1.22
C LEU A 99 11.94 -1.28 -0.21
N GLY A 100 11.96 -0.20 -0.98
CA GLY A 100 11.54 -0.22 -2.38
C GLY A 100 11.28 1.16 -2.94
N THR A 101 10.77 1.18 -4.18
CA THR A 101 10.36 2.40 -4.87
C THR A 101 8.88 2.31 -5.23
N CYS A 102 8.13 3.39 -5.01
CA CYS A 102 6.74 3.50 -5.47
C CYS A 102 6.49 4.83 -6.18
N ILE A 103 5.46 4.87 -7.02
CA ILE A 103 4.99 6.10 -7.64
C ILE A 103 3.75 6.56 -6.86
N GLU A 104 3.85 7.72 -6.23
CA GLU A 104 2.79 8.37 -5.49
C GLU A 104 2.15 9.43 -6.37
N ASN A 105 0.80 9.43 -6.46
CA ASN A 105 0.06 10.40 -7.26
C ASN A 105 -0.98 11.09 -6.38
N PHE A 106 -0.69 12.31 -5.94
CA PHE A 106 -1.58 13.14 -5.12
C PHE A 106 -2.09 14.33 -5.93
N SER A 107 -3.28 14.18 -6.52
CA SER A 107 -3.86 15.21 -7.40
C SER A 107 -2.98 15.44 -8.65
N LEU A 108 -2.39 16.63 -8.80
CA LEU A 108 -1.40 16.93 -9.84
C LEU A 108 0.01 16.52 -9.41
N ASP A 109 0.25 16.27 -8.12
CA ASP A 109 1.56 15.92 -7.61
C ASP A 109 1.92 14.48 -7.94
N ARG A 110 3.07 14.26 -8.58
CA ARG A 110 3.53 12.94 -9.03
C ARG A 110 4.95 12.74 -8.56
N GLU A 111 5.13 11.78 -7.66
CA GLU A 111 6.39 11.57 -6.95
C GLU A 111 6.86 10.11 -7.10
N ILE A 112 8.14 9.93 -7.35
CA ILE A 112 8.84 8.65 -7.20
C ILE A 112 9.38 8.62 -5.78
N ALA A 113 8.75 7.86 -4.90
CA ALA A 113 9.18 7.71 -3.52
C ALA A 113 10.17 6.54 -3.38
N TYR A 114 11.39 6.84 -2.95
CA TYR A 114 12.38 5.85 -2.53
C TYR A 114 12.27 5.65 -1.02
N VAL A 115 11.88 4.45 -0.61
CA VAL A 115 11.54 4.16 0.79
C VAL A 115 12.69 3.44 1.48
N PHE A 116 13.15 4.02 2.57
CA PHE A 116 14.19 3.50 3.44
C PHE A 116 13.67 3.29 4.86
N MET A 117 14.35 2.44 5.60
CA MET A 117 14.12 2.21 7.02
C MET A 117 15.45 2.10 7.76
N THR A 118 15.47 2.53 9.01
CA THR A 118 16.57 2.29 9.95
C THR A 118 16.01 1.85 11.31
N ASP A 119 16.69 0.90 11.94
CA ASP A 119 16.34 0.38 13.27
C ASP A 119 17.37 0.86 14.29
N LEU A 120 16.96 1.80 15.13
CA LEU A 120 17.79 2.46 16.11
C LEU A 120 17.22 2.25 17.51
N LYS A 121 18.07 1.79 18.42
CA LYS A 121 17.70 1.69 19.84
C LYS A 121 17.80 3.04 20.48
N GLN A 122 16.67 3.61 20.91
CA GLN A 122 16.61 4.92 21.57
C GLN A 122 17.39 6.02 20.82
N PRO A 123 17.02 6.31 19.55
CA PRO A 123 17.66 7.38 18.80
C PRO A 123 17.59 8.71 19.53
N ARG A 124 18.64 9.52 19.35
CA ARG A 124 18.66 10.91 19.81
C ARG A 124 18.42 11.79 18.59
N PHE A 125 17.39 12.62 18.67
CA PHE A 125 17.02 13.53 17.60
C PHE A 125 17.48 14.96 17.93
N GLU A 126 17.96 15.67 16.92
CA GLU A 126 18.24 17.10 16.96
C GLU A 126 17.43 17.75 15.83
N LEU A 127 16.34 18.44 16.19
CA LEU A 127 15.34 18.85 15.22
C LEU A 127 15.76 20.11 14.46
N GLY A 128 15.64 20.06 13.13
CA GLY A 128 15.78 21.22 12.25
C GLY A 128 14.53 22.11 12.28
N GLU A 129 14.57 23.20 11.51
CA GLU A 129 13.48 24.20 11.45
C GLU A 129 12.16 23.63 10.87
N GLU A 130 12.27 22.54 10.12
CA GLU A 130 11.15 21.90 9.41
C GLU A 130 10.33 20.96 10.31
N VAL A 131 10.85 20.61 11.48
CA VAL A 131 10.27 19.61 12.38
C VAL A 131 9.94 20.25 13.73
N GLN A 132 8.65 20.21 14.10
CA GLN A 132 8.18 20.77 15.36
C GLN A 132 8.47 19.85 16.56
N ARG A 133 8.31 18.54 16.37
CA ARG A 133 8.59 17.51 17.38
C ARG A 133 8.72 16.13 16.73
N ILE A 134 9.34 15.19 17.44
CA ILE A 134 9.27 13.76 17.14
C ILE A 134 8.46 13.07 18.24
N VAL A 135 7.62 12.13 17.85
CA VAL A 135 6.85 11.28 18.77
C VAL A 135 7.13 9.81 18.49
N GLY A 136 7.22 9.01 19.55
CA GLY A 136 7.23 7.56 19.46
C GLY A 136 5.81 7.01 19.57
N VAL A 137 5.44 6.15 18.64
CA VAL A 137 4.15 5.46 18.62
C VAL A 137 4.40 3.96 18.73
N ASP A 138 3.59 3.28 19.52
CA ASP A 138 3.60 1.82 19.56
C ASP A 138 3.29 1.25 18.17
N MET A 139 4.12 0.31 17.72
CA MET A 139 4.08 -0.21 16.35
C MET A 139 2.79 -0.99 16.09
N ASP A 140 2.30 -1.75 17.07
CA ASP A 140 1.05 -2.49 16.92
C ASP A 140 -0.13 -1.51 16.86
N ALA A 141 -0.15 -0.48 17.71
CA ALA A 141 -1.17 0.58 17.65
C ALA A 141 -1.12 1.37 16.33
N PHE A 142 0.09 1.64 15.81
CA PHE A 142 0.29 2.30 14.53
C PHE A 142 -0.29 1.49 13.36
N LEU A 143 0.00 0.18 13.33
CA LEU A 143 -0.45 -0.75 12.30
C LEU A 143 -1.94 -1.10 12.42
N ALA A 144 -2.45 -1.27 13.64
CA ALA A 144 -3.84 -1.65 13.91
C ALA A 144 -4.85 -0.52 13.66
N GLY A 145 -4.39 0.74 13.61
CA GLY A 145 -5.29 1.87 13.41
C GLY A 145 -5.99 1.80 12.05
N GLU A 146 -7.21 1.31 12.03
CA GLU A 146 -8.11 1.47 10.90
C GLU A 146 -8.34 2.98 10.64
N TYR A 147 -8.63 3.34 9.40
CA TYR A 147 -9.01 4.71 9.04
C TYR A 147 -10.22 5.12 9.90
N VAL A 148 -10.08 6.17 10.71
CA VAL A 148 -11.22 6.85 11.33
C VAL A 148 -11.28 8.26 10.76
N ASP A 149 -12.49 8.64 10.41
CA ASP A 149 -12.87 9.83 9.67
C ASP A 149 -12.56 11.15 10.40
N GLU A 150 -13.09 12.22 9.83
CA GLU A 150 -13.14 13.60 10.32
C GLU A 150 -13.65 13.80 11.77
N ASN A 151 -14.03 12.73 12.50
CA ASN A 151 -14.55 12.76 13.86
C ASN A 151 -13.53 12.56 15.00
N GLY A 152 -12.22 12.48 14.72
CA GLY A 152 -11.21 12.82 15.73
C GLY A 152 -10.73 11.72 16.69
N ASP A 153 -10.57 10.48 16.24
CA ASP A 153 -9.83 9.47 17.01
C ASP A 153 -8.31 9.71 16.97
N THR A 154 -7.65 9.35 18.07
CA THR A 154 -6.25 9.64 18.32
C THR A 154 -5.45 8.36 18.59
N VAL A 155 -4.22 8.28 18.07
CA VAL A 155 -3.30 7.20 18.42
C VAL A 155 -2.51 7.61 19.67
N PRO A 156 -2.42 6.76 20.71
CA PRO A 156 -1.55 7.01 21.84
C PRO A 156 -0.10 7.10 21.37
N ALA A 157 0.58 8.18 21.74
CA ALA A 157 1.97 8.43 21.43
C ALA A 157 2.69 8.95 22.66
N LYS A 158 4.02 8.97 22.63
CA LYS A 158 4.83 9.65 23.63
C LYS A 158 5.78 10.62 22.97
N ASP A 159 5.96 11.80 23.56
CA ASP A 159 7.06 12.67 23.16
C ASP A 159 8.41 12.09 23.61
N LEU A 160 9.51 12.72 23.19
CA LEU A 160 10.86 12.32 23.57
C LEU A 160 11.15 12.43 25.08
N CYS A 161 10.33 13.17 25.83
CA CYS A 161 10.41 13.29 27.29
C CYS A 161 9.58 12.21 28.01
N GLY A 162 8.82 11.39 27.27
CA GLY A 162 7.98 10.34 27.79
C GLY A 162 6.57 10.79 28.21
N HIS A 163 6.16 12.02 27.88
CA HIS A 163 4.80 12.49 28.13
C HIS A 163 3.82 11.86 27.15
N ASP A 164 2.68 11.40 27.67
CA ASP A 164 1.62 10.82 26.85
C ASP A 164 0.95 11.89 25.99
N LEU A 165 0.73 11.55 24.72
CA LEU A 165 0.09 12.35 23.70
C LEU A 165 -0.94 11.53 22.95
N SER A 166 -1.87 12.23 22.31
CA SER A 166 -2.87 11.69 21.43
C SER A 166 -2.68 12.35 20.06
N ILE A 167 -2.27 11.58 19.05
CA ILE A 167 -2.00 12.12 17.70
C ILE A 167 -3.21 11.87 16.78
N ILE A 168 -3.67 12.93 16.12
CA ILE A 168 -4.73 12.83 15.10
C ILE A 168 -4.10 12.25 13.84
N LYS A 169 -4.67 11.15 13.34
CA LYS A 169 -4.17 10.36 12.20
C LYS A 169 -4.40 11.06 10.84
N ARG A 170 -4.18 12.37 10.73
CA ARG A 170 -4.50 13.15 9.51
C ARG A 170 -3.45 13.11 8.40
N ALA A 171 -2.23 12.63 8.65
CA ALA A 171 -1.18 12.56 7.62
C ALA A 171 -0.35 11.26 7.62
N LEU A 172 -0.81 10.21 8.30
CA LEU A 172 -0.23 8.85 8.16
C LEU A 172 -0.85 8.13 6.97
N LEU A 173 -0.67 8.68 5.77
CA LEU A 173 -1.39 8.25 4.58
C LEU A 173 -0.56 7.36 3.67
N GLN A 174 0.32 6.49 4.18
CA GLN A 174 1.09 5.63 3.28
C GLN A 174 1.13 4.20 3.79
N LEU A 175 0.41 3.35 3.05
CA LEU A 175 0.28 1.88 3.19
C LEU A 175 -0.63 1.44 4.35
N HIS A 176 -1.94 1.38 4.11
CA HIS A 176 -2.86 0.62 4.96
C HIS A 176 -2.67 -0.88 4.71
N ILE A 177 -1.53 -1.39 5.20
CA ILE A 177 -1.12 -2.77 5.07
C ILE A 177 -2.08 -3.62 5.89
N LEU A 178 -2.76 -4.54 5.22
CA LEU A 178 -3.60 -5.56 5.85
C LEU A 178 -2.76 -6.74 6.30
N ALA A 179 -1.78 -7.11 5.47
CA ALA A 179 -0.83 -8.19 5.77
C ALA A 179 0.44 -8.02 4.92
N CYS A 180 1.58 -8.42 5.47
CA CYS A 180 2.88 -8.33 4.81
C CYS A 180 3.71 -9.57 5.21
N GLU A 181 4.42 -10.19 4.26
CA GLU A 181 5.35 -11.32 4.49
C GLU A 181 6.52 -11.22 3.51
N ASN A 182 7.72 -10.95 4.02
CA ASN A 182 8.92 -10.70 3.22
C ASN A 182 8.68 -9.60 2.16
N GLU A 183 8.77 -9.94 0.88
CA GLU A 183 8.60 -9.02 -0.25
C GLU A 183 7.13 -8.75 -0.58
N LEU A 184 6.19 -9.57 -0.08
CA LEU A 184 4.78 -9.48 -0.46
C LEU A 184 4.00 -8.66 0.55
N CYS A 185 3.16 -7.76 0.05
CA CYS A 185 2.27 -6.98 0.88
C CYS A 185 0.88 -6.83 0.28
N ILE A 186 -0.12 -6.72 1.14
CA ILE A 186 -1.51 -6.45 0.78
C ILE A 186 -1.89 -5.16 1.48
N ARG A 187 -2.34 -4.15 0.72
CA ARG A 187 -2.86 -2.91 1.30
C ARG A 187 -4.24 -2.57 0.77
N LYS A 188 -5.05 -1.82 1.52
CA LYS A 188 -6.30 -1.26 0.96
C LYS A 188 -5.98 -0.36 -0.24
N ALA A 189 -6.80 -0.46 -1.28
CA ALA A 189 -6.73 0.44 -2.43
C ALA A 189 -7.26 1.82 -2.05
N ARG A 190 -6.79 2.84 -2.77
CA ARG A 190 -7.11 4.25 -2.53
C ARG A 190 -7.55 4.93 -3.82
N PRO A 191 -8.21 6.10 -3.73
CA PRO A 191 -8.65 6.84 -4.92
C PRO A 191 -7.52 7.14 -5.92
N TYR A 192 -6.27 7.20 -5.48
CA TYR A 192 -5.10 7.37 -6.35
C TYR A 192 -4.70 6.10 -7.10
N ASP A 193 -5.12 4.91 -6.67
CA ASP A 193 -4.91 3.65 -7.40
C ASP A 193 -5.87 3.49 -8.59
N ALA A 194 -6.90 4.34 -8.66
CA ALA A 194 -7.97 4.22 -9.64
C ALA A 194 -7.51 4.25 -11.10
N PRO A 195 -6.51 5.06 -11.53
CA PRO A 195 -5.98 5.01 -12.89
C PRO A 195 -5.40 3.63 -13.25
N MET A 196 -4.59 3.05 -12.35
CA MET A 196 -3.97 1.74 -12.54
C MET A 196 -5.02 0.62 -12.56
N LEU A 197 -5.97 0.64 -11.61
CA LEU A 197 -7.08 -0.32 -11.59
C LEU A 197 -7.94 -0.21 -12.86
N CYS A 198 -8.21 1.01 -13.33
CA CYS A 198 -8.94 1.25 -14.57
C CYS A 198 -8.22 0.66 -15.79
N GLU A 199 -6.88 0.78 -15.85
CA GLU A 199 -6.07 0.16 -16.89
C GLU A 199 -6.18 -1.37 -16.84
N TRP A 200 -6.00 -1.97 -15.65
CA TRP A 200 -6.10 -3.42 -15.47
C TRP A 200 -7.48 -3.97 -15.82
N TRP A 201 -8.54 -3.28 -15.40
CA TRP A 201 -9.92 -3.69 -15.65
C TRP A 201 -10.36 -3.48 -17.10
N ASN A 202 -9.72 -2.57 -17.84
CA ASN A 202 -9.99 -2.36 -19.26
C ASN A 202 -9.09 -3.20 -20.18
N ASP A 203 -8.03 -3.82 -19.66
CA ASP A 203 -7.21 -4.76 -20.43
C ASP A 203 -7.87 -6.15 -20.47
N GLY A 204 -8.45 -6.48 -21.63
CA GLY A 204 -9.06 -7.78 -21.89
C GLY A 204 -8.12 -8.98 -21.66
N ARG A 205 -6.80 -8.83 -21.82
CA ARG A 205 -5.83 -9.91 -21.52
C ARG A 205 -5.77 -10.19 -20.02
N ILE A 206 -5.88 -9.15 -19.20
CA ILE A 206 -5.92 -9.24 -17.74
C ILE A 206 -7.30 -9.74 -17.31
N MET A 207 -8.38 -9.30 -17.94
CA MET A 207 -9.74 -9.56 -17.47
C MET A 207 -10.45 -10.76 -18.11
N ALA A 208 -9.88 -11.38 -19.14
CA ALA A 208 -10.46 -12.56 -19.80
C ALA A 208 -10.78 -13.70 -18.83
N HIS A 209 -9.90 -13.99 -17.88
CA HIS A 209 -10.13 -15.06 -16.89
C HIS A 209 -11.28 -14.76 -15.91
N ALA A 210 -11.71 -13.50 -15.83
CA ALA A 210 -12.85 -13.06 -15.04
C ALA A 210 -14.11 -12.87 -15.91
N GLY A 211 -14.09 -13.34 -17.16
CA GLY A 211 -15.24 -13.28 -18.07
C GLY A 211 -15.35 -12.02 -18.92
N PHE A 212 -14.36 -11.12 -18.88
CA PHE A 212 -14.37 -9.87 -19.64
C PHE A 212 -13.19 -9.82 -20.62
N PRO A 213 -13.25 -10.57 -21.75
CA PRO A 213 -12.16 -10.66 -22.71
C PRO A 213 -11.86 -9.35 -23.45
N ASN A 214 -12.76 -8.37 -23.41
CA ASN A 214 -12.56 -7.02 -23.97
C ASN A 214 -12.32 -5.95 -22.89
N GLY A 215 -12.20 -6.36 -21.61
CA GLY A 215 -12.20 -5.46 -20.47
C GLY A 215 -13.60 -5.03 -20.05
N ILE A 216 -13.71 -4.25 -18.98
CA ILE A 216 -14.99 -3.82 -18.38
C ILE A 216 -15.46 -2.46 -18.94
N HIS A 217 -14.62 -1.78 -19.73
CA HIS A 217 -14.87 -0.45 -20.31
C HIS A 217 -15.27 0.62 -19.28
N THR A 218 -14.65 0.57 -18.10
CA THR A 218 -14.91 1.53 -17.02
C THR A 218 -14.06 2.80 -17.16
N THR A 219 -14.41 3.83 -16.41
CA THR A 219 -13.66 5.09 -16.30
C THR A 219 -12.98 5.23 -14.93
N ILE A 220 -11.93 6.05 -14.86
CA ILE A 220 -11.24 6.36 -13.60
C ILE A 220 -12.22 6.87 -12.52
N GLN A 221 -13.23 7.64 -12.93
CA GLN A 221 -14.23 8.18 -11.99
C GLN A 221 -15.13 7.07 -11.43
N GLU A 222 -15.61 6.16 -12.27
CA GLU A 222 -16.39 5.00 -11.84
C GLU A 222 -15.59 4.09 -10.91
N VAL A 223 -14.30 3.88 -11.19
CA VAL A 223 -13.40 3.14 -10.28
C VAL A 223 -13.31 3.84 -8.93
N LYS A 224 -13.07 5.16 -8.90
CA LYS A 224 -13.02 5.96 -7.66
C LYS A 224 -14.30 5.86 -6.84
N ASP A 225 -15.46 5.88 -7.50
CA ASP A 225 -16.74 5.77 -6.84
C ASP A 225 -17.00 4.34 -6.35
N GLY A 226 -16.58 3.32 -7.12
CA GLY A 226 -16.62 1.92 -6.72
C GLY A 226 -15.75 1.60 -5.50
N LEU A 227 -14.63 2.31 -5.31
CA LEU A 227 -13.76 2.18 -4.13
C LEU A 227 -14.43 2.67 -2.82
N LYS A 228 -15.54 3.43 -2.92
CA LYS A 228 -16.36 3.84 -1.77
C LYS A 228 -17.50 2.85 -1.49
N GLY A 229 -17.63 1.81 -2.32
CA GLY A 229 -18.68 0.81 -2.21
C GLY A 229 -18.48 -0.15 -1.03
N PRO A 230 -19.40 -1.10 -0.86
CA PRO A 230 -19.39 -2.05 0.26
C PRO A 230 -18.28 -3.10 0.17
N SER A 231 -17.61 -3.21 -0.99
CA SER A 231 -16.49 -4.13 -1.18
C SER A 231 -15.18 -3.39 -0.92
N THR A 232 -14.35 -3.93 -0.04
CA THR A 232 -13.01 -3.39 0.17
C THR A 232 -12.08 -3.95 -0.90
N ARG A 233 -11.55 -3.06 -1.74
CA ARG A 233 -10.51 -3.39 -2.73
C ARG A 233 -9.13 -3.24 -2.10
N CYS A 234 -8.20 -4.11 -2.49
CA CYS A 234 -6.84 -4.16 -2.00
C CYS A 234 -5.85 -4.26 -3.17
N ILE A 235 -4.65 -3.70 -3.00
CA ILE A 235 -3.52 -3.81 -3.91
C ILE A 235 -2.53 -4.84 -3.36
N ILE A 236 -2.08 -5.74 -4.23
CA ILE A 236 -0.99 -6.67 -3.99
C ILE A 236 0.31 -6.01 -4.43
N LEU A 237 1.28 -5.97 -3.53
CA LEU A 237 2.62 -5.45 -3.77
C LEU A 237 3.66 -6.58 -3.70
N ALA A 238 4.65 -6.54 -4.60
CA ALA A 238 5.90 -7.30 -4.48
C ALA A 238 7.07 -6.31 -4.52
N GLY A 239 7.83 -6.18 -3.43
CA GLY A 239 8.89 -5.17 -3.34
C GLY A 239 8.36 -3.74 -3.61
N TYR A 240 7.16 -3.43 -3.12
CA TYR A 240 6.43 -2.17 -3.33
C TYR A 240 5.88 -1.92 -4.74
N ILE A 241 6.13 -2.83 -5.69
CA ILE A 241 5.56 -2.77 -7.04
C ILE A 241 4.15 -3.37 -7.01
N PRO A 242 3.10 -2.65 -7.48
CA PRO A 242 1.77 -3.23 -7.67
C PRO A 242 1.80 -4.36 -8.70
N ILE A 243 1.48 -5.58 -8.27
CA ILE A 243 1.48 -6.77 -9.13
C ILE A 243 0.09 -7.40 -9.27
N GLY A 244 -0.92 -6.85 -8.59
CA GLY A 244 -2.28 -7.35 -8.65
C GLY A 244 -3.22 -6.71 -7.64
N GLU A 245 -4.39 -7.30 -7.53
CA GLU A 245 -5.45 -6.88 -6.63
C GLU A 245 -6.05 -8.05 -5.84
N MET A 246 -6.61 -7.71 -4.68
CA MET A 246 -7.53 -8.57 -3.94
C MET A 246 -8.78 -7.77 -3.59
N SER A 247 -9.83 -8.46 -3.21
CA SER A 247 -11.02 -7.82 -2.65
C SER A 247 -11.63 -8.69 -1.58
N TYR A 248 -12.35 -8.05 -0.67
CA TYR A 248 -13.24 -8.75 0.24
C TYR A 248 -14.55 -7.98 0.42
N ARG A 249 -15.63 -8.72 0.62
CA ARG A 249 -16.97 -8.18 0.83
C ARG A 249 -17.67 -9.01 1.89
N GLU A 250 -18.19 -8.34 2.91
CA GLU A 250 -19.02 -9.00 3.92
C GLU A 250 -20.32 -9.51 3.28
N VAL A 251 -20.62 -10.78 3.53
CA VAL A 251 -21.87 -11.43 3.10
C VAL A 251 -22.86 -11.43 4.26
N ASP A 252 -22.36 -11.78 5.44
CA ASP A 252 -23.03 -11.75 6.73
C ASP A 252 -21.97 -11.55 7.85
N PRO A 253 -22.36 -11.34 9.11
CA PRO A 253 -21.42 -11.04 10.20
C PRO A 253 -20.34 -12.11 10.45
N GLU A 254 -20.50 -13.34 9.95
CA GLU A 254 -19.52 -14.42 10.12
C GLU A 254 -18.79 -14.77 8.82
N THR A 255 -19.31 -14.35 7.67
CA THR A 255 -18.88 -14.80 6.34
C THR A 255 -18.42 -13.65 5.47
N VAL A 256 -17.22 -13.80 4.90
CA VAL A 256 -16.64 -12.87 3.94
C VAL A 256 -16.37 -13.56 2.60
N GLU A 257 -16.73 -12.90 1.50
CA GLU A 257 -16.37 -13.32 0.15
C GLU A 257 -15.08 -12.64 -0.28
N ILE A 258 -14.15 -13.38 -0.91
CA ILE A 258 -12.88 -12.83 -1.39
C ILE A 258 -12.65 -13.03 -2.89
N GLY A 259 -11.88 -12.10 -3.47
CA GLY A 259 -11.34 -12.19 -4.82
C GLY A 259 -9.83 -11.96 -4.83
N ILE A 260 -9.13 -12.59 -5.77
CA ILE A 260 -7.68 -12.41 -5.97
C ILE A 260 -7.35 -12.43 -7.46
N LYS A 261 -6.46 -11.52 -7.87
CA LYS A 261 -5.93 -11.45 -9.22
C LYS A 261 -4.49 -10.94 -9.21
N ILE A 262 -3.53 -11.79 -9.61
CA ILE A 262 -2.16 -11.35 -9.89
C ILE A 262 -2.12 -10.99 -11.38
N VAL A 263 -1.97 -9.70 -11.68
CA VAL A 263 -2.05 -9.18 -13.06
C VAL A 263 -0.71 -9.23 -13.76
N ASP A 264 0.40 -9.14 -13.02
CA ASP A 264 1.74 -9.15 -13.61
C ASP A 264 2.18 -10.58 -13.99
N PRO A 265 2.37 -10.88 -15.29
CA PRO A 265 2.78 -12.21 -15.74
C PRO A 265 4.11 -12.69 -15.16
N ILE A 266 5.05 -11.78 -14.87
CA ILE A 266 6.38 -12.13 -14.33
C ILE A 266 6.25 -12.78 -12.96
N HIS A 267 5.33 -12.28 -12.13
CA HIS A 267 5.12 -12.75 -10.76
C HIS A 267 4.08 -13.87 -10.65
N GLN A 268 3.50 -14.32 -11.77
CA GLN A 268 2.64 -15.50 -11.79
C GLN A 268 3.45 -16.79 -11.71
N ASN A 269 2.89 -17.85 -11.11
CA ASN A 269 3.50 -19.18 -11.01
C ASN A 269 4.77 -19.28 -10.14
N HIS A 270 5.05 -18.27 -9.31
CA HIS A 270 6.17 -18.26 -8.35
C HIS A 270 5.75 -18.62 -6.91
N GLY A 271 4.57 -19.23 -6.74
CA GLY A 271 4.01 -19.57 -5.41
C GLY A 271 3.34 -18.40 -4.67
N TYR A 272 3.35 -17.20 -5.25
CA TYR A 272 2.79 -15.98 -4.63
C TYR A 272 1.31 -16.10 -4.29
N GLY A 273 0.50 -16.70 -5.16
CA GLY A 273 -0.94 -16.89 -4.89
C GLY A 273 -1.20 -17.65 -3.58
N THR A 274 -0.40 -18.68 -3.25
CA THR A 274 -0.54 -19.41 -1.99
C THR A 274 -0.16 -18.55 -0.79
N ARG A 275 0.96 -17.81 -0.87
CA ARG A 275 1.43 -16.94 0.22
C ARG A 275 0.45 -15.80 0.49
N LEU A 276 0.01 -15.11 -0.56
CA LEU A 276 -0.94 -14.00 -0.48
C LEU A 276 -2.28 -14.44 0.11
N LEU A 277 -2.86 -15.54 -0.39
CA LEU A 277 -4.12 -16.05 0.17
C LEU A 277 -3.96 -16.48 1.62
N LYS A 278 -2.84 -17.11 2.00
CA LYS A 278 -2.57 -17.46 3.40
C LYS A 278 -2.49 -16.24 4.30
N MET A 279 -1.76 -15.20 3.90
CA MET A 279 -1.70 -13.93 4.61
C MET A 279 -3.09 -13.28 4.75
N PHE A 280 -3.82 -13.22 3.64
CA PHE A 280 -5.12 -12.57 3.59
C PHE A 280 -6.19 -13.31 4.40
N CYS A 281 -6.23 -14.65 4.31
CA CYS A 281 -7.12 -15.46 5.14
C CYS A 281 -6.77 -15.31 6.62
N THR A 282 -5.48 -15.28 6.97
CA THR A 282 -5.04 -15.05 8.36
C THR A 282 -5.55 -13.72 8.90
N TYR A 283 -5.48 -12.66 8.09
CA TYR A 283 -6.03 -11.35 8.44
C TYR A 283 -7.55 -11.41 8.62
N LEU A 284 -8.29 -11.94 7.64
CA LEU A 284 -9.76 -11.97 7.68
C LEU A 284 -10.32 -12.85 8.80
N PHE A 285 -9.66 -13.94 9.17
CA PHE A 285 -10.07 -14.79 10.29
C PHE A 285 -9.92 -14.15 11.68
N GLN A 286 -9.40 -12.92 11.77
CA GLN A 286 -9.46 -12.14 13.00
C GLN A 286 -10.87 -11.59 13.26
N SER A 287 -11.67 -11.39 12.21
CA SER A 287 -13.00 -10.77 12.28
C SER A 287 -14.12 -11.69 11.79
N TYR A 288 -13.80 -12.67 10.93
CA TYR A 288 -14.77 -13.58 10.32
C TYR A 288 -14.47 -15.03 10.69
N GLN A 289 -15.48 -15.90 10.64
CA GLN A 289 -15.33 -17.34 10.89
C GLN A 289 -15.23 -18.15 9.61
N LYS A 290 -15.74 -17.60 8.50
CA LYS A 290 -15.85 -18.28 7.20
C LYS A 290 -15.43 -17.38 6.06
N ILE A 291 -14.66 -17.95 5.13
CA ILE A 291 -14.24 -17.28 3.89
C ILE A 291 -14.79 -18.07 2.71
N ILE A 292 -15.46 -17.40 1.79
CA ILE A 292 -15.94 -17.99 0.53
C ILE A 292 -15.25 -17.35 -0.67
N LEU A 293 -15.13 -18.11 -1.73
CA LEU A 293 -14.70 -17.63 -3.04
C LEU A 293 -15.19 -18.57 -4.11
N ASP A 294 -15.14 -18.13 -5.35
CA ASP A 294 -15.38 -18.97 -6.50
C ASP A 294 -14.30 -18.81 -7.58
N THR A 295 -14.26 -19.76 -8.50
CA THR A 295 -13.42 -19.67 -9.69
C THR A 295 -13.99 -20.50 -10.83
N SER A 296 -13.55 -20.24 -12.07
CA SER A 296 -13.89 -21.09 -13.21
C SER A 296 -13.43 -22.53 -12.98
N ALA A 297 -14.26 -23.49 -13.39
CA ALA A 297 -13.97 -24.91 -13.33
C ALA A 297 -12.66 -25.27 -14.05
N ASP A 298 -12.30 -24.52 -15.10
CA ASP A 298 -11.09 -24.73 -15.89
C ASP A 298 -9.83 -24.10 -15.26
N ASN A 299 -9.98 -23.33 -14.18
CA ASN A 299 -8.86 -22.68 -13.50
C ASN A 299 -8.15 -23.64 -12.53
N GLU A 300 -7.54 -24.69 -13.08
CA GLU A 300 -6.90 -25.75 -12.29
C GLU A 300 -5.87 -25.22 -11.30
N ARG A 301 -5.15 -24.15 -11.68
CA ARG A 301 -4.16 -23.47 -10.84
C ARG A 301 -4.80 -22.91 -9.56
N ALA A 302 -5.89 -22.15 -9.70
CA ALA A 302 -6.56 -21.56 -8.55
C ALA A 302 -7.14 -22.65 -7.64
N ARG A 303 -7.83 -23.63 -8.22
CA ARG A 303 -8.37 -24.78 -7.49
C ARG A 303 -7.28 -25.51 -6.67
N HIS A 304 -6.11 -25.75 -7.26
CA HIS A 304 -4.99 -26.37 -6.56
C HIS A 304 -4.55 -25.54 -5.34
N VAL A 305 -4.43 -24.22 -5.49
CA VAL A 305 -4.07 -23.33 -4.38
C VAL A 305 -5.13 -23.34 -3.29
N TYR A 306 -6.42 -23.28 -3.66
CA TYR A 306 -7.52 -23.31 -2.70
C TYR A 306 -7.52 -24.61 -1.88
N THR A 307 -7.45 -25.77 -2.53
CA THR A 307 -7.37 -27.06 -1.83
C THR A 307 -6.14 -27.16 -0.94
N LYS A 308 -4.99 -26.62 -1.36
CA LYS A 308 -3.76 -26.60 -0.56
C LYS A 308 -3.93 -25.82 0.74
N LEU A 309 -4.69 -24.72 0.73
CA LEU A 309 -4.94 -23.87 1.89
C LEU A 309 -6.09 -24.38 2.79
N GLY A 310 -6.79 -25.42 2.35
CA GLY A 310 -7.87 -26.06 3.12
C GLY A 310 -9.28 -25.68 2.67
N PHE A 311 -9.43 -24.91 1.59
CA PHE A 311 -10.75 -24.62 1.03
C PHE A 311 -11.39 -25.93 0.55
N GLN A 312 -12.66 -26.09 0.86
CA GLN A 312 -13.48 -27.22 0.48
C GLN A 312 -14.43 -26.80 -0.64
N MET A 313 -14.48 -27.59 -1.71
CA MET A 313 -15.45 -27.40 -2.78
C MET A 313 -16.84 -27.75 -2.25
N VAL A 314 -17.78 -26.81 -2.32
CA VAL A 314 -19.16 -26.99 -1.84
C VAL A 314 -20.19 -27.12 -2.95
N GLY A 315 -19.83 -26.71 -4.16
CA GLY A 315 -20.73 -26.80 -5.31
C GLY A 315 -20.07 -26.42 -6.62
N SER A 316 -20.83 -26.63 -7.70
CA SER A 316 -20.52 -26.13 -9.03
C SER A 316 -21.79 -25.60 -9.67
N ARG A 317 -21.69 -24.46 -10.34
CA ARG A 317 -22.78 -23.80 -11.06
C ARG A 317 -22.48 -23.88 -12.57
N PRO A 318 -23.13 -24.80 -13.31
CA PRO A 318 -23.02 -24.85 -14.78
C PRO A 318 -23.62 -23.59 -15.40
N ASP A 319 -23.03 -23.14 -16.51
CA ASP A 319 -23.49 -21.96 -17.26
C ASP A 319 -23.69 -20.71 -16.38
N ALA A 320 -22.84 -20.56 -15.35
CA ALA A 320 -22.97 -19.51 -14.34
C ALA A 320 -22.82 -18.10 -14.93
N PHE A 321 -22.00 -17.97 -15.98
CA PHE A 321 -21.91 -16.76 -16.78
C PHE A 321 -21.55 -17.06 -18.22
N GLN A 322 -21.91 -16.13 -19.12
CA GLN A 322 -21.55 -16.15 -20.53
C GLN A 322 -20.68 -14.91 -20.81
N ASP A 323 -19.55 -15.09 -21.49
CA ASP A 323 -18.72 -13.97 -21.92
C ASP A 323 -19.29 -13.27 -23.17
N GLU A 324 -18.70 -12.13 -23.54
CA GLU A 324 -19.08 -11.36 -24.73
C GLU A 324 -18.87 -12.10 -26.06
N LEU A 325 -18.14 -13.22 -26.05
CA LEU A 325 -17.91 -14.07 -27.21
C LEU A 325 -18.91 -15.24 -27.28
N GLY A 326 -19.80 -15.34 -26.30
CA GLY A 326 -20.84 -16.37 -26.23
C GLY A 326 -20.40 -17.66 -25.55
N HIS A 327 -19.19 -17.75 -24.99
CA HIS A 327 -18.75 -18.93 -24.25
C HIS A 327 -19.38 -18.95 -22.87
N THR A 328 -19.91 -20.12 -22.48
CA THR A 328 -20.44 -20.33 -21.13
C THR A 328 -19.38 -20.96 -20.23
N TYR A 329 -19.36 -20.55 -18.97
CA TYR A 329 -18.37 -21.00 -17.99
C TYR A 329 -19.07 -21.65 -16.80
N THR A 330 -18.54 -22.79 -16.39
CA THR A 330 -18.92 -23.41 -15.11
C THR A 330 -18.08 -22.80 -14.00
N VAL A 331 -18.72 -22.40 -12.91
CA VAL A 331 -18.06 -21.85 -11.73
C VAL A 331 -18.07 -22.89 -10.62
N VAL A 332 -16.99 -22.97 -9.84
CA VAL A 332 -16.83 -23.86 -8.70
C VAL A 332 -16.73 -23.03 -7.43
N ASP A 333 -17.58 -23.34 -6.47
CA ASP A 333 -17.73 -22.60 -5.22
C ASP A 333 -16.93 -23.27 -4.10
N TYR A 334 -16.19 -22.47 -3.35
CA TYR A 334 -15.33 -22.92 -2.27
C TYR A 334 -15.67 -22.23 -0.95
N VAL A 335 -15.55 -22.99 0.15
CA VAL A 335 -15.65 -22.48 1.52
C VAL A 335 -14.39 -22.82 2.30
N LEU A 336 -13.99 -21.94 3.21
CA LEU A 336 -12.95 -22.19 4.19
C LEU A 336 -13.43 -21.74 5.57
N ASP A 337 -13.66 -22.70 6.45
CA ASP A 337 -13.85 -22.44 7.87
C ASP A 337 -12.49 -22.30 8.57
N GLN A 338 -12.44 -21.47 9.60
CA GLN A 338 -11.23 -21.23 10.38
C GLN A 338 -10.56 -22.53 10.89
N ALA A 339 -11.35 -23.55 11.24
CA ALA A 339 -10.87 -24.85 11.70
C ALA A 339 -10.14 -25.68 10.62
N HIS A 340 -10.46 -25.45 9.35
CA HIS A 340 -9.87 -26.14 8.21
C HIS A 340 -8.67 -25.40 7.61
N PHE A 341 -8.41 -24.17 8.06
CA PHE A 341 -7.37 -23.33 7.52
C PHE A 341 -5.96 -23.85 7.84
N LYS A 342 -5.23 -24.19 6.78
CA LYS A 342 -3.85 -24.68 6.86
C LYS A 342 -2.89 -23.50 6.88
N LYS A 343 -2.56 -23.10 8.11
CA LYS A 343 -1.72 -21.94 8.42
C LYS A 343 -0.31 -21.99 7.86
#